data_AF-A0A095VLS7-F1
#
_entry.id   AF-A0A095VLS7-F1
#
_cell.length_a   1.000
_cell.length_b   1.000
_cell.length_c   1.000
_cell.angle_alpha   90.00
_cell.angle_beta   90.00
_cell.angle_gamma   90.00
#
_symmetry.space_group_name_H-M   'P 1'
#
loop_
_entity.id
_entity.type
_entity.pdbx_description
1 polymer ?
#
loop_
_entity_poly.entity_id
_entity_poly.type
_entity_poly.pdbx_seq_one_letter_code
_entity_poly.pdbx_strand_id
1 'polypeptide(L)'
;MILKSQETDFDDWVVATYGEVGSFTMLFVLVRVGETSVDLLRSAYLHVVGDELRWPDMVQLFGSAGVEWSGAVFYRAGREGLVEDREAKPRLSSLVRKLNEDRSLIRDGEFFNADGLRLTIEEIQPH
;
A
#
# COMPACT_ATOMS: atom_id res chain seq x y z
N MET A 1 -27.25 12.21 -3.58
CA MET A 1 -25.91 11.64 -3.86
C MET A 1 -25.06 11.96 -2.64
N ILE A 2 -24.75 10.96 -1.80
CA ILE A 2 -23.88 11.20 -0.64
C ILE A 2 -22.45 11.11 -1.18
N LEU A 3 -21.78 12.25 -1.28
CA LEU A 3 -20.33 12.29 -1.39
C LEU A 3 -19.81 11.68 -0.09
N LYS A 4 -19.32 10.43 -0.13
CA LYS A 4 -18.51 9.90 0.98
C LYS A 4 -17.29 10.80 1.08
N SER A 5 -17.20 11.59 2.15
CA SER A 5 -16.05 12.42 2.45
C SER A 5 -14.78 11.56 2.36
N GLN A 6 -13.73 12.07 1.72
CA GLN A 6 -12.39 11.50 1.87
C GLN A 6 -11.95 11.86 3.29
N GLU A 7 -11.96 10.88 4.20
CA GLU A 7 -11.71 11.11 5.63
C GLU A 7 -10.25 10.87 6.00
N THR A 8 -9.49 10.21 5.13
CA THR A 8 -8.10 9.78 5.36
C THR A 8 -7.17 10.21 4.22
N ASP A 9 -5.87 10.29 4.52
CA ASP A 9 -4.85 10.56 3.49
C ASP A 9 -4.82 9.45 2.42
N PHE A 10 -5.20 8.22 2.78
CA PHE A 10 -5.35 7.13 1.84
C PHE A 10 -6.46 7.40 0.82
N ASP A 11 -7.62 7.88 1.27
CA ASP A 11 -8.76 8.18 0.40
C ASP A 11 -8.39 9.28 -0.60
N ASP A 12 -7.76 10.35 -0.13
CA ASP A 12 -7.28 11.44 -0.99
C ASP A 12 -6.24 10.93 -2.00
N TRP A 13 -5.30 10.10 -1.55
CA TRP A 13 -4.26 9.54 -2.40
C TRP A 13 -4.79 8.62 -3.49
N VAL A 14 -5.69 7.70 -3.16
CA VAL A 14 -6.20 6.72 -4.14
C VAL A 14 -7.06 7.40 -5.20
N VAL A 15 -7.85 8.40 -4.81
CA VAL A 15 -8.64 9.22 -5.74
C VAL A 15 -7.73 10.05 -6.64
N ALA A 16 -6.71 10.72 -6.08
CA ALA A 16 -5.73 11.47 -6.87
C ALA A 16 -4.98 10.57 -7.85
N THR A 17 -4.53 9.40 -7.39
CA THR A 17 -3.83 8.42 -8.23
C THR A 17 -4.72 7.93 -9.36
N TYR A 18 -5.96 7.53 -9.06
CA TYR A 18 -6.92 7.12 -10.08
C TYR A 18 -7.23 8.24 -11.08
N GLY A 19 -7.37 9.48 -10.61
CA GLY A 19 -7.59 10.65 -11.48
C GLY A 19 -6.42 10.93 -12.43
N GLU A 20 -5.18 10.64 -12.00
CA GLU A 20 -3.99 10.82 -12.82
C GLU A 20 -3.79 9.68 -13.84
N VAL A 21 -3.98 8.42 -13.42
CA VAL A 21 -3.54 7.25 -14.22
C VAL A 21 -4.67 6.36 -14.72
N GLY A 22 -5.91 6.63 -14.32
CA GLY A 22 -7.06 5.76 -14.57
C GLY A 22 -6.98 4.48 -13.76
N SER A 23 -7.52 3.38 -14.30
CA SER A 23 -7.48 2.08 -13.63
C SER A 23 -6.05 1.54 -13.50
N PHE A 24 -5.70 1.02 -12.32
CA PHE A 24 -4.35 0.52 -12.05
C PHE A 24 -4.33 -0.70 -11.14
N THR A 25 -3.25 -1.48 -11.23
CA THR A 25 -3.01 -2.56 -10.26
C THR A 25 -2.16 -2.04 -9.11
N MET A 26 -2.68 -2.19 -7.90
CA MET A 26 -2.02 -1.82 -6.65
C MET A 26 -1.45 -3.06 -5.98
N LEU A 27 -0.15 -3.04 -5.70
CA LEU A 27 0.55 -4.01 -4.87
C LEU A 27 0.62 -3.44 -3.46
N PHE A 28 0.47 -4.27 -2.44
CA PHE A 28 0.62 -3.81 -1.06
C PHE A 28 1.26 -4.85 -0.15
N VAL A 29 1.91 -4.35 0.88
CA VAL A 29 2.56 -5.14 1.93
C VAL A 29 2.06 -4.65 3.28
N LEU A 30 1.48 -5.54 4.07
CA LEU A 30 1.18 -5.30 5.47
C LEU A 30 2.44 -5.39 6.29
N VAL A 31 2.61 -4.42 7.18
CA VAL A 31 3.79 -4.33 8.03
C VAL A 31 3.42 -4.20 9.49
N ARG A 32 4.35 -4.59 10.36
CA ARG A 32 4.36 -4.20 11.77
C ARG A 32 5.48 -3.20 11.98
N VAL A 33 5.16 -2.07 12.61
CA VAL A 33 6.14 -1.05 12.96
C VAL A 33 6.57 -1.32 14.41
N GLY A 34 7.81 -1.75 14.59
CA GLY A 34 8.46 -1.84 15.89
C GLY A 34 9.17 -0.53 16.24
N GLU A 35 9.88 -0.51 17.37
CA GLU A 35 10.59 0.70 17.83
C GLU A 35 11.69 1.15 16.87
N THR A 36 12.42 0.22 16.26
CA THR A 36 13.58 0.49 15.39
C THR A 36 13.56 -0.30 14.08
N SER A 37 12.49 -1.06 13.82
CA SER A 37 12.37 -1.94 12.66
C SER A 37 10.97 -1.96 12.09
N VAL A 38 10.89 -2.34 10.82
CA VAL A 38 9.63 -2.64 10.14
C VAL A 38 9.65 -4.09 9.67
N ASP A 39 8.69 -4.87 10.14
CA ASP A 39 8.53 -6.28 9.79
C ASP A 39 7.50 -6.45 8.68
N LEU A 40 7.85 -7.18 7.63
CA LEU A 40 6.95 -7.50 6.52
C LEU A 40 6.09 -8.72 6.89
N LEU A 41 4.77 -8.58 6.88
CA LEU A 41 3.85 -9.61 7.39
C LEU A 41 3.17 -10.41 6.27
N ARG A 42 2.48 -9.71 5.38
CA ARG A 42 1.66 -10.27 4.29
C ARG A 42 1.74 -9.34 3.09
N SER A 43 1.56 -9.91 1.91
CA SER A 43 1.53 -9.13 0.67
C SER A 43 0.39 -9.61 -0.21
N ALA A 44 -0.20 -8.68 -0.94
CA ALA A 44 -1.26 -8.96 -1.89
C ALA A 44 -1.33 -7.86 -2.95
N TYR A 45 -2.21 -8.04 -3.92
CA TYR A 45 -2.48 -7.03 -4.93
C TYR A 45 -3.98 -6.96 -5.19
N LEU A 46 -4.43 -5.84 -5.73
CA LEU A 46 -5.80 -5.65 -6.20
C LEU A 46 -5.82 -4.73 -7.43
N HIS A 47 -6.92 -4.78 -8.17
CA HIS A 47 -7.16 -3.91 -9.30
C HIS A 47 -8.10 -2.78 -8.89
N VAL A 48 -7.62 -1.54 -9.00
CA VAL A 48 -8.41 -0.33 -8.78
C VAL A 48 -9.03 0.06 -10.13
N VAL A 49 -10.34 -0.15 -10.26
CA VAL A 49 -11.12 0.12 -11.49
C VAL A 49 -12.03 1.34 -11.39
N GLY A 50 -11.94 2.08 -10.29
CA GLY A 50 -12.74 3.26 -9.97
C GLY A 50 -12.18 3.97 -8.73
N ASP A 51 -12.81 5.07 -8.37
CA ASP A 51 -12.46 5.92 -7.23
C ASP A 51 -13.30 5.61 -5.98
N GLU A 52 -13.86 4.40 -5.89
CA GLU A 52 -14.77 3.98 -4.81
C GLU A 52 -14.04 3.32 -3.63
N LEU A 53 -12.79 2.90 -3.82
CA LEU A 53 -11.99 2.24 -2.79
C LEU A 53 -11.73 3.22 -1.63
N ARG A 54 -12.10 2.84 -0.40
CA ARG A 54 -11.86 3.66 0.79
C ARG A 54 -11.02 2.91 1.83
N TRP A 55 -10.43 3.65 2.75
CA TRP A 55 -9.62 3.08 3.83
C TRP A 55 -10.35 2.01 4.66
N PRO A 56 -11.64 2.17 5.05
CA PRO A 56 -12.35 1.13 5.78
C PRO A 56 -12.46 -0.20 5.02
N ASP A 57 -12.55 -0.17 3.69
CA ASP A 57 -12.57 -1.39 2.86
C ASP A 57 -11.21 -2.10 2.94
N MET A 58 -10.12 -1.34 2.95
CA MET A 58 -8.76 -1.87 3.12
C MET A 58 -8.56 -2.44 4.53
N VAL A 59 -9.00 -1.75 5.58
CA VAL A 59 -8.93 -2.26 6.96
C VAL A 59 -9.68 -3.58 7.11
N GLN A 60 -10.87 -3.69 6.51
CA GLN A 60 -11.63 -4.94 6.49
C GLN A 60 -10.88 -6.05 5.74
N LEU A 61 -10.29 -5.74 4.57
CA LEU A 61 -9.47 -6.67 3.81
C LEU A 61 -8.25 -7.14 4.63
N PHE A 62 -7.57 -6.24 5.32
CA PHE A 62 -6.38 -6.54 6.13
C PHE A 62 -6.71 -7.38 7.36
N GLY A 63 -7.86 -7.13 7.99
CA GLY A 63 -8.37 -7.95 9.10
C GLY A 63 -8.54 -9.43 8.74
N SER A 64 -8.86 -9.72 7.48
CA SER A 64 -8.97 -11.12 7.00
C SER A 64 -7.63 -11.86 6.93
N ALA A 65 -6.50 -11.15 6.98
CA ALA A 65 -5.17 -11.73 6.84
C ALA A 65 -4.65 -12.45 8.11
N GLY A 66 -5.34 -12.28 9.25
CA GLY A 66 -5.03 -12.97 10.50
C GLY A 66 -3.67 -12.60 11.11
N VAL A 67 -3.16 -11.40 10.83
CA VAL A 67 -1.91 -10.86 11.37
C VAL A 67 -2.17 -9.55 12.08
N GLU A 68 -1.46 -9.30 13.17
CA GLU A 68 -1.46 -8.01 13.84
C GLU A 68 -0.52 -7.05 13.09
N TRP A 69 -1.11 -6.14 12.33
CA TRP A 69 -0.47 -5.16 11.47
C TRP A 69 -0.57 -3.75 12.08
N SER A 70 0.38 -2.88 11.76
CA SER A 70 0.43 -1.48 12.23
C SER A 70 0.34 -0.48 11.07
N GLY A 71 0.64 -0.92 9.85
CA GLY A 71 0.49 -0.13 8.64
C GLY A 71 0.54 -0.96 7.36
N ALA A 72 0.34 -0.29 6.24
CA ALA A 72 0.36 -0.88 4.90
C ALA A 72 1.12 0.03 3.93
N VAL A 73 2.00 -0.57 3.15
CA VAL A 73 2.79 0.13 2.11
C VAL A 73 2.25 -0.25 0.75
N PHE A 74 1.93 0.74 -0.08
CA PHE A 74 1.34 0.56 -1.40
C PHE A 74 2.30 0.95 -2.53
N TYR A 75 2.23 0.20 -3.62
CA TYR A 75 3.02 0.43 -4.83
C TYR A 75 2.14 0.21 -6.06
N ARG A 76 2.38 0.97 -7.12
CA ARG A 76 1.82 0.64 -8.43
C ARG A 76 2.57 -0.53 -9.03
N ALA A 77 1.84 -1.49 -9.60
CA ALA A 77 2.46 -2.64 -10.26
C ALA A 77 3.23 -2.25 -11.53
N GLY A 78 2.86 -1.14 -12.17
CA GLY A 78 3.48 -0.65 -13.39
C GLY A 78 3.09 0.80 -13.67
N ARG A 79 3.68 1.36 -14.73
CA ARG A 79 3.29 2.69 -15.24
C ARG A 79 2.14 2.60 -16.23
N GLU A 80 1.94 1.43 -16.82
CA GLU A 80 0.90 1.15 -17.83
C GLU A 80 -0.53 1.06 -17.30
N GLY A 81 -0.76 1.15 -15.98
CA GLY A 81 -2.08 1.03 -15.36
C GLY A 81 -2.38 -0.40 -14.91
N LEU A 82 -3.49 -0.98 -15.37
CA LEU A 82 -3.86 -2.36 -15.05
C LEU A 82 -2.85 -3.34 -15.64
N VAL A 83 -2.39 -4.26 -14.81
CA VAL A 83 -1.57 -5.41 -15.24
C VAL A 83 -2.35 -6.70 -15.00
N GLU A 84 -2.19 -7.66 -15.90
CA GLU A 84 -2.83 -8.97 -15.78
C GLU A 84 -2.30 -9.76 -14.57
N ASP A 85 -3.11 -10.66 -14.00
CA ASP A 85 -2.75 -11.50 -12.86
C ASP A 85 -1.43 -12.26 -13.04
N ARG A 86 -1.16 -12.72 -14.27
CA ARG A 86 0.07 -13.44 -14.63
C ARG A 86 1.32 -12.58 -14.50
N GLU A 87 1.16 -11.25 -14.50
CA GLU A 87 2.24 -10.29 -14.28
C GLU A 87 2.21 -9.70 -12.86
N ALA A 88 1.02 -9.45 -12.31
CA ALA A 88 0.86 -8.91 -10.95
C ALA A 88 1.55 -9.79 -9.90
N LYS A 89 1.36 -11.11 -9.98
CA LYS A 89 1.95 -12.08 -9.04
C LYS A 89 3.49 -12.06 -9.05
N PRO A 90 4.17 -12.21 -10.21
CA PRO A 90 5.63 -12.06 -10.27
C PRO A 90 6.14 -10.70 -9.77
N ARG A 91 5.43 -9.60 -10.08
CA ARG A 91 5.83 -8.25 -9.65
C ARG A 91 5.73 -8.10 -8.14
N LEU A 92 4.65 -8.61 -7.52
CA LEU A 92 4.50 -8.64 -6.06
C LEU A 92 5.61 -9.47 -5.40
N SER A 93 5.90 -10.66 -5.92
CA SER A 93 6.98 -11.51 -5.40
C SER A 93 8.35 -10.82 -5.49
N SER A 94 8.62 -10.15 -6.62
CA SER A 94 9.85 -9.39 -6.83
C SER A 94 9.96 -8.20 -5.88
N LEU A 95 8.86 -7.47 -5.66
CA LEU A 95 8.78 -6.37 -4.69
C LEU A 95 9.08 -6.87 -3.27
N VAL A 96 8.42 -7.93 -2.82
CA VAL A 96 8.62 -8.50 -1.48
C VAL A 96 10.05 -8.98 -1.30
N ARG A 97 10.64 -9.61 -2.31
CA ARG A 97 12.04 -10.03 -2.25
C ARG A 97 12.97 -8.83 -2.07
N LYS A 98 12.79 -7.76 -2.86
CA LYS A 98 13.58 -6.54 -2.74
C LYS A 98 13.42 -5.89 -1.36
N LEU A 99 12.21 -5.84 -0.83
CA LEU A 99 11.95 -5.28 0.52
C LEU A 99 12.60 -6.11 1.64
N ASN A 100 12.74 -7.44 1.46
CA ASN A 100 13.48 -8.27 2.40
C ASN A 100 14.99 -8.02 2.32
N GLU A 101 15.51 -7.76 1.13
CA GLU A 101 16.94 -7.44 0.90
C GLU A 101 17.27 -6.02 1.38
N ASP A 102 16.37 -5.05 1.16
CA ASP A 102 16.53 -3.64 1.51
C ASP A 102 15.19 -3.01 1.93
N ARG A 103 15.07 -2.71 3.24
CA ARG A 103 13.87 -2.09 3.82
C ARG A 103 13.76 -0.60 3.55
N SER A 104 14.83 0.07 3.08
CA SER A 104 14.77 1.50 2.74
C SER A 104 13.79 1.78 1.59
N LEU A 105 13.56 0.78 0.73
CA LEU A 105 12.60 0.81 -0.38
C LEU A 105 11.14 0.99 0.06
N ILE A 106 10.83 0.89 1.36
CA ILE A 106 9.51 1.29 1.90
C ILE A 106 9.23 2.76 1.60
N ARG A 107 10.25 3.62 1.57
CA ARG A 107 10.13 5.06 1.26
C ARG A 107 9.68 5.36 -0.16
N ASP A 108 9.91 4.44 -1.09
CA ASP A 108 9.48 4.59 -2.47
C ASP A 108 7.99 4.25 -2.65
N GLY A 109 7.35 3.73 -1.60
CA GLY A 109 5.94 3.39 -1.55
C GLY A 109 5.12 4.43 -0.79
N GLU A 110 3.81 4.26 -0.88
CA GLU A 110 2.84 5.09 -0.19
C GLU A 110 2.48 4.38 1.11
N PHE A 111 2.97 4.91 2.23
CA PHE A 111 2.88 4.23 3.52
C PHE A 111 1.80 4.85 4.40
N PHE A 112 0.89 4.04 4.93
CA PHE A 112 -0.19 4.47 5.81
C PHE A 112 -0.23 3.66 7.11
N ASN A 113 -0.55 4.34 8.21
CA ASN A 113 -0.81 3.69 9.50
C ASN A 113 -2.22 3.07 9.55
N ALA A 114 -2.58 2.42 10.65
CA ALA A 114 -3.89 1.81 10.84
C ALA A 114 -5.09 2.78 10.72
N ASP A 115 -4.88 4.07 10.98
CA ASP A 115 -5.89 5.12 10.87
C ASP A 115 -6.01 5.72 9.45
N GLY A 116 -5.20 5.24 8.50
CA GLY A 116 -5.21 5.72 7.11
C GLY A 116 -4.44 7.03 6.91
N LEU A 117 -3.65 7.44 7.91
CA LEU A 117 -2.78 8.60 7.83
C LEU A 117 -1.45 8.24 7.19
N ARG A 118 -0.96 9.11 6.33
CA ARG A 118 0.31 8.91 5.62
C ARG A 118 1.49 9.01 6.58
N LEU A 119 2.38 8.03 6.52
CA LEU A 119 3.63 8.00 7.28
C LEU A 119 4.82 8.28 6.36
N THR A 120 5.80 9.00 6.90
CA THR A 120 7.10 9.20 6.28
C THR A 120 8.16 8.46 7.09
N ILE A 121 8.94 7.59 6.45
CA ILE A 121 10.09 6.95 7.11
C ILE A 121 11.32 7.81 6.87
N GLU A 122 11.88 8.37 7.94
CA GLU A 122 13.17 9.07 7.91
C GLU A 122 14.31 8.11 8.31
N GLU A 123 15.51 8.29 7.75
CA GLU A 123 16.69 7.53 8.19
C GLU A 123 17.34 8.26 9.34
N ILE A 124 17.47 7.58 10.46
CA ILE A 124 18.38 8.04 11.50
C ILE A 124 19.77 7.58 11.08
N GLN A 125 20.52 8.45 10.39
CA GLN A 125 21.94 8.16 10.15
C GLN A 125 22.64 8.05 11.51
N PRO A 126 23.26 6.91 11.85
CA PRO A 126 24.10 6.83 13.04
C PRO A 126 25.33 7.71 12.81
N HIS A 127 25.56 8.66 13.73
CA HIS A 127 26.74 9.52 13.78
C HIS A 127 28.02 8.74 14.10
#